data_AF-A0A495QU40-F1
#
_entry.id   AF-A0A495QU40-F1
#
_cell.length_a   1.000
_cell.length_b   1.000
_cell.length_c   1.000
_cell.angle_alpha   90.00
_cell.angle_beta   90.00
_cell.angle_gamma   90.00
#
_symmetry.space_group_name_H-M   'P 1'
#
loop_
_entity.id
_entity.type
_entity.pdbx_description
1 polymer ?
#
loop_
_entity_poly.entity_id
_entity_poly.type
_entity_poly.pdbx_seq_one_letter_code
_entity_poly.pdbx_strand_id
1 'polypeptide(L)'
;MNLDFSADPTFSWYVVALLVSGLLMTGAAALPGSKPLERLLYVALGIAMLGYGVYLGFVFDGGEYSIFFYVFVVPLLVLARAFRAVTGRAESA
;
A
#
# COMPACT_ATOMS: atom_id res chain seq x y z
N MET A 1 9.71 15.96 -10.08
CA MET A 1 9.05 15.28 -8.94
C MET A 1 7.84 16.10 -8.60
N ASN A 2 6.66 15.49 -8.63
CA ASN A 2 5.37 16.17 -8.57
C ASN A 2 4.84 16.35 -7.13
N LEU A 3 5.62 15.94 -6.11
CA LEU A 3 5.24 16.07 -4.71
C LEU A 3 5.56 17.47 -4.20
N ASP A 4 4.52 18.26 -3.92
CA ASP A 4 4.60 19.55 -3.24
C ASP A 4 3.62 19.54 -2.05
N PHE A 5 4.17 19.34 -0.85
CA PHE A 5 3.39 19.28 0.39
C PHE A 5 2.87 20.64 0.85
N SER A 6 3.38 21.75 0.29
CA SER A 6 2.92 23.09 0.62
C SER A 6 1.79 23.52 -0.31
N ALA A 7 1.88 23.19 -1.60
CA ALA A 7 0.88 23.55 -2.60
C ALA A 7 -0.29 22.57 -2.67
N ASP A 8 -0.02 21.26 -2.69
CA ASP A 8 -1.05 20.21 -2.69
C ASP A 8 -0.69 19.09 -1.70
N PRO A 9 -0.97 19.31 -0.39
CA PRO A 9 -0.72 18.32 0.63
C PRO A 9 -1.55 17.04 0.45
N THR A 10 -2.76 17.13 -0.11
CA THR A 10 -3.66 15.99 -0.25
C THR A 10 -3.13 15.02 -1.30
N PHE A 11 -2.75 15.54 -2.47
CA PHE A 11 -2.09 14.77 -3.52
C PHE A 11 -0.80 14.13 -3.00
N SER A 12 0.04 14.93 -2.35
CA SER A 12 1.36 14.48 -1.92
C SER A 12 1.27 13.35 -0.90
N TRP A 13 0.37 13.46 0.09
CA TRP A 13 0.11 12.39 1.04
C TRP A 13 -0.58 11.18 0.42
N TYR A 14 -1.44 11.37 -0.57
CA TYR A 14 -2.04 10.27 -1.31
C TYR A 14 -0.96 9.43 -2.03
N VAL A 15 -0.01 10.07 -2.70
CA VAL A 15 1.11 9.37 -3.36
C VAL A 15 1.99 8.65 -2.35
N VAL A 16 2.33 9.29 -1.23
CA VAL A 16 3.10 8.63 -0.14
C VAL A 16 2.35 7.42 0.41
N ALA A 17 1.05 7.54 0.64
CA ALA A 17 0.22 6.44 1.13
C ALA A 17 0.16 5.27 0.14
N LEU A 18 0.08 5.55 -1.17
CA LEU A 18 0.17 4.52 -2.22
C LEU A 18 1.51 3.79 -2.18
N LEU A 19 2.62 4.52 -2.09
CA LEU A 19 3.96 3.94 -2.06
C LEU A 19 4.16 3.05 -0.82
N VAL A 20 3.83 3.56 0.37
CA VAL A 20 3.95 2.81 1.62
C VAL A 20 3.04 1.57 1.61
N SER A 21 1.79 1.72 1.21
CA SER A 21 0.83 0.61 1.16
C SER A 21 1.26 -0.44 0.13
N GLY A 22 1.79 -0.02 -1.02
CA GLY A 22 2.28 -0.91 -2.05
C GLY A 22 3.48 -1.75 -1.58
N LEU A 23 4.40 -1.16 -0.81
CA LEU A 23 5.48 -1.90 -0.15
C LEU A 23 4.95 -2.89 0.89
N LEU A 24 4.01 -2.46 1.75
CA LEU A 24 3.40 -3.33 2.76
C LEU A 24 2.68 -4.53 2.14
N MET A 25 1.90 -4.29 1.08
CA MET A 25 1.20 -5.34 0.34
C MET A 25 2.18 -6.32 -0.31
N THR A 26 3.24 -5.82 -0.95
CA THR A 26 4.27 -6.69 -1.55
C THR A 26 4.97 -7.54 -0.48
N GLY A 27 5.30 -6.95 0.67
CA GLY A 27 5.88 -7.67 1.81
C GLY A 27 4.91 -8.68 2.46
N ALA A 28 3.60 -8.40 2.45
CA ALA A 28 2.59 -9.29 3.00
C ALA A 28 2.51 -10.64 2.29
N ALA A 29 3.00 -10.75 1.05
CA ALA A 29 3.12 -12.02 0.36
C ALA A 29 4.04 -13.02 1.09
N ALA A 30 4.97 -12.54 1.91
CA ALA A 30 5.84 -13.35 2.75
C ALA A 30 5.17 -13.84 4.04
N LEU A 31 3.93 -13.41 4.36
CA LEU A 31 3.27 -13.80 5.60
C LEU A 31 3.05 -15.33 5.65
N PRO A 32 3.43 -15.98 6.77
CA PRO A 32 3.20 -17.40 6.97
C PRO A 32 1.70 -17.69 7.07
N GLY A 33 1.26 -18.80 6.48
CA GLY A 33 -0.15 -19.22 6.47
C GLY A 33 -1.02 -18.61 5.37
N SER A 34 -0.50 -17.67 4.56
CA SER A 34 -1.23 -17.13 3.41
C SER A 34 -1.32 -18.15 2.28
N LYS A 35 -2.50 -18.28 1.66
CA LYS A 35 -2.69 -19.18 0.52
C LYS A 35 -1.93 -18.68 -0.73
N PRO A 36 -1.52 -19.55 -1.67
CA PRO A 36 -0.82 -19.12 -2.88
C PRO A 36 -1.57 -18.02 -3.67
N LEU A 37 -2.90 -18.13 -3.76
CA LEU A 37 -3.74 -17.13 -4.40
C LEU A 37 -3.72 -15.78 -3.66
N GLU A 38 -3.78 -15.79 -2.33
CA GLU A 38 -3.71 -14.56 -1.52
C GLU A 38 -2.36 -13.86 -1.70
N ARG A 39 -1.26 -14.63 -1.73
CA ARG A 39 0.08 -14.08 -1.99
C ARG A 39 0.17 -13.40 -3.35
N LEU A 40 -0.38 -14.05 -4.38
CA LEU A 40 -0.42 -13.47 -5.72
C LEU A 40 -1.23 -12.17 -5.73
N LEU A 41 -2.40 -12.15 -5.07
CA LEU A 41 -3.22 -10.94 -4.94
C LEU A 41 -2.49 -9.83 -4.18
N TYR A 42 -1.72 -10.17 -3.14
CA TYR A 42 -0.95 -9.19 -2.38
C TYR A 42 0.16 -8.55 -3.22
N VAL A 43 0.92 -9.36 -3.96
CA VAL A 43 1.94 -8.85 -4.89
C VAL A 43 1.31 -8.03 -6.00
N ALA A 44 0.24 -8.51 -6.63
CA ALA A 44 -0.42 -7.81 -7.73
C ALA A 44 -0.96 -6.44 -7.29
N LEU A 45 -1.62 -6.38 -6.13
CA LEU A 45 -2.13 -5.13 -5.57
C LEU A 45 -0.97 -4.22 -5.14
N GLY A 46 0.09 -4.78 -4.54
CA GLY A 46 1.28 -4.03 -4.16
C GLY A 46 1.94 -3.35 -5.35
N ILE A 47 2.14 -4.09 -6.45
CA ILE A 47 2.67 -3.56 -7.71
C ILE A 47 1.75 -2.49 -8.29
N ALA A 48 0.44 -2.71 -8.29
CA ALA A 48 -0.51 -1.72 -8.79
C ALA A 48 -0.44 -0.40 -8.00
N MET A 49 -0.40 -0.47 -6.67
CA MET A 49 -0.29 0.71 -5.81
C MET A 49 1.06 1.42 -5.96
N LEU A 50 2.17 0.67 -6.00
CA LEU A 50 3.51 1.22 -6.27
C LEU A 50 3.58 1.87 -7.64
N GLY A 51 3.12 1.18 -8.68
CA GLY A 51 3.13 1.67 -10.05
C GLY A 51 2.35 2.96 -10.18
N TYR A 52 1.15 3.04 -9.59
CA TYR A 52 0.36 4.26 -9.62
C TYR A 52 0.98 5.40 -8.81
N GLY A 53 1.50 5.12 -7.62
CA GLY A 53 2.21 6.11 -6.80
C GLY A 53 3.47 6.65 -7.49
N VAL A 54 4.27 5.77 -8.12
CA VAL A 54 5.46 6.17 -8.90
C VAL A 54 5.06 6.99 -10.12
N TYR A 55 4.03 6.55 -10.85
CA TYR A 55 3.50 7.29 -11.98
C TYR A 55 3.10 8.72 -11.57
N LEU A 56 2.24 8.85 -10.55
CA LEU A 56 1.79 10.16 -10.07
C LEU A 56 2.92 11.04 -9.52
N GLY A 57 3.86 10.46 -8.77
CA GLY A 57 4.92 11.23 -8.10
C GLY A 57 6.07 11.65 -9.02
N PHE A 58 6.34 10.89 -10.09
CA PHE A 58 7.57 11.06 -10.88
C PHE A 58 7.36 11.20 -12.39
N VAL A 59 6.25 10.72 -12.93
CA VAL A 59 5.98 10.69 -14.40
C VAL A 59 4.83 11.60 -14.80
N PHE A 60 3.87 11.81 -13.91
CA PHE A 60 2.70 12.63 -14.18
C PHE A 60 3.05 14.12 -14.18
N ASP A 61 2.82 14.78 -15.32
CA ASP A 61 3.18 16.18 -15.56
C ASP A 61 1.99 17.16 -15.41
N GLY A 62 0.85 16.69 -14.89
CA GLY A 62 -0.34 17.49 -14.61
C GLY A 62 -1.59 17.09 -15.38
N GLY A 63 -2.75 17.59 -14.92
CA GLY A 63 -4.08 17.23 -15.42
C GLY A 63 -4.99 16.70 -14.31
N GLU A 64 -6.04 15.96 -14.68
CA GLU A 64 -6.92 15.29 -13.74
C GLU A 64 -6.36 13.93 -13.33
N TYR A 65 -6.45 13.61 -12.04
CA TYR A 65 -6.10 12.31 -11.49
C TYR A 65 -7.25 11.80 -10.61
N SER A 66 -7.34 10.48 -10.47
CA SER A 66 -8.40 9.84 -9.70
C SER A 66 -7.86 9.34 -8.36
N ILE A 67 -8.51 9.75 -7.28
CA ILE A 67 -8.17 9.27 -5.94
C ILE A 67 -9.02 8.06 -5.59
N PHE A 68 -8.36 6.94 -5.32
CA PHE A 68 -9.02 5.68 -4.98
C PHE A 68 -8.89 5.34 -3.48
N PHE A 69 -9.40 6.17 -2.56
CA PHE A 69 -9.20 5.93 -1.12
C PHE A 69 -9.61 4.54 -0.62
N TYR A 70 -10.59 3.90 -1.27
CA TYR A 70 -11.02 2.54 -0.93
C TYR A 70 -9.92 1.48 -1.10
N VAL A 71 -8.89 1.71 -1.94
CA VAL A 71 -7.82 0.72 -2.14
C VAL A 71 -6.96 0.52 -0.89
N PHE A 72 -6.98 1.47 0.04
CA PHE A 72 -6.24 1.38 1.30
C PHE A 72 -6.88 0.46 2.35
N VAL A 73 -8.15 0.09 2.17
CA VAL A 73 -8.84 -0.83 3.09
C VAL A 73 -8.12 -2.17 3.16
N VAL A 74 -7.72 -2.72 2.01
CA VAL A 74 -7.03 -4.02 1.94
C VAL A 74 -5.69 -4.01 2.69
N PRO A 75 -4.75 -3.06 2.42
CA PRO A 75 -3.53 -2.90 3.20
C PRO A 75 -3.77 -2.82 4.71
N LEU A 76 -4.76 -2.04 5.16
CA LEU A 76 -5.06 -1.88 6.58
C LEU A 76 -5.53 -3.19 7.22
N LEU A 77 -6.39 -3.95 6.53
CA LEU A 77 -6.85 -5.26 7.01
C LEU A 77 -5.71 -6.28 7.09
N VAL A 78 -4.85 -6.31 6.06
CA VAL A 78 -3.67 -7.19 6.03
C VAL A 78 -2.70 -6.83 7.15
N LEU A 79 -2.45 -5.53 7.36
CA LEU A 79 -1.60 -5.02 8.43
C LEU A 79 -2.16 -5.42 9.81
N ALA A 80 -3.46 -5.22 10.05
CA ALA A 80 -4.10 -5.60 11.31
C ALA A 80 -4.05 -7.11 11.59
N ARG A 81 -4.09 -7.94 10.55
CA ARG A 81 -3.91 -9.40 10.67
C ARG A 81 -2.46 -9.76 10.97
N ALA A 82 -1.50 -9.11 10.30
CA ALA A 82 -0.08 -9.30 10.56
C ALA A 82 0.28 -8.92 12.00
N PHE A 83 -0.20 -7.78 12.50
CA PHE A 83 0.00 -7.37 13.89
C PHE A 83 -0.56 -8.40 14.88
N ARG A 84 -1.80 -8.88 14.68
CA ARG A 84 -2.39 -9.92 15.53
C ARG A 84 -1.60 -11.23 15.53
N ALA A 85 -1.04 -11.62 14.38
CA ALA A 85 -0.19 -12.80 14.29
C ALA A 85 1.13 -12.67 15.07
N VAL A 86 1.64 -11.43 15.21
CA VAL A 86 2.83 -11.14 16.02
C VAL A 86 2.47 -11.08 17.50
N THR A 87 1.42 -10.35 17.89
CA THR A 87 1.05 -10.17 19.30
C THR A 87 0.48 -11.43 19.93
N GLY A 88 -0.38 -12.18 19.24
CA GLY A 88 -0.94 -13.44 19.75
C GLY A 88 0.13 -14.52 19.96
N ARG A 89 1.25 -14.44 19.24
CA ARG A 89 2.40 -15.34 19.43
C ARG A 89 3.21 -15.01 20.69
N ALA A 90 3.18 -13.75 21.14
CA ALA A 90 3.87 -13.32 22.35
C ALA A 90 3.15 -13.75 23.65
N GLU A 91 1.83 -14.00 23.60
CA GLU A 91 1.06 -14.48 24.75
C GLU A 91 1.10 -16.01 24.94
N SER A 92 1.61 -16.75 23.94
CA SER A 92 1.64 -18.23 23.94
C SER A 92 3.04 -18.82 24.14
N ALA A 93 4.03 -17.98 24.46
CA ALA A 93 5.43 -18.34 24.70
C ALA A 93 5.82 -18.01 26.15
#